data_AF-A0A938MB24-F1
#
_entry.id   AF-A0A938MB24-F1
#
_cell.length_a   1.000
_cell.length_b   1.000
_cell.length_c   1.000
_cell.angle_alpha   90.00
_cell.angle_beta   90.00
_cell.angle_gamma   90.00
#
_symmetry.space_group_name_H-M   'P 1'
#
loop_
_entity.id
_entity.type
_entity.pdbx_description
1 polymer ?
#
loop_
_entity_poly.entity_id
_entity_poly.type
_entity_poly.pdbx_seq_one_letter_code
_entity_poly.pdbx_strand_id
1 'polypeptide(L)' 'MGRRTWAFVAVCCLSFAVCAEDYLSPSAVVADKDGQKLWIAESTAEQVALFDIATGKVEKTLSVPLNP' A
#
# COMPACT_ATOMS: atom_id res chain seq x y z
N MET A 1 -44.91 36.20 -3.04
CA MET A 1 -45.09 35.46 -1.77
C MET A 1 -45.34 34.00 -2.10
N GLY A 2 -44.42 33.10 -1.72
CA GLY A 2 -44.55 31.66 -1.99
C GLY A 2 -43.20 30.97 -1.86
N ARG A 3 -42.93 30.45 -0.65
CA ARG A 3 -41.70 29.74 -0.25
C ARG A 3 -41.47 28.52 -1.14
N ARG A 4 -40.27 28.36 -1.69
CA ARG A 4 -39.81 27.08 -2.23
C ARG A 4 -38.42 26.82 -1.67
N THR A 5 -38.43 26.06 -0.59
CA THR A 5 -37.28 25.51 0.12
C THR A 5 -36.44 24.69 -0.88
N TRP A 6 -35.20 25.11 -1.16
CA TRP A 6 -34.28 24.32 -1.98
C TRP A 6 -33.73 23.22 -1.08
N ALA A 7 -34.28 22.01 -1.24
CA ALA A 7 -33.75 20.81 -0.62
C ALA A 7 -32.31 20.62 -1.08
N PHE A 8 -31.38 20.62 -0.12
CA PHE A 8 -30.02 20.13 -0.27
C PHE A 8 -30.09 18.66 -0.70
N VAL A 9 -30.02 18.39 -2.00
CA VAL A 9 -29.68 17.07 -2.50
C VAL A 9 -28.17 17.08 -2.72
N ALA A 10 -27.43 16.97 -1.61
CA ALA A 10 -26.04 16.56 -1.66
C ALA A 10 -26.04 15.09 -2.06
N VAL A 11 -26.00 14.82 -3.37
CA VAL A 11 -25.69 13.51 -3.92
C VAL A 11 -24.25 13.22 -3.50
N CYS A 12 -24.11 12.49 -2.40
CA CYS A 12 -22.86 11.94 -1.94
C CYS A 12 -22.49 10.81 -2.92
N CYS A 13 -21.89 11.18 -4.05
CA CYS A 13 -21.22 10.22 -4.93
C CYS A 13 -20.05 9.63 -4.13
N LEU A 14 -20.28 8.50 -3.45
CA LEU A 14 -19.22 7.63 -2.97
C LEU A 14 -18.55 7.00 -4.20
N SER A 15 -17.64 7.76 -4.81
CA SER A 15 -16.71 7.24 -5.79
C SER A 15 -15.75 6.31 -5.07
N PHE A 16 -15.98 5.00 -5.16
CA PHE A 16 -14.93 4.03 -4.92
C PHE A 16 -13.93 4.15 -6.07
N ALA A 17 -12.96 5.06 -5.93
CA ALA A 17 -11.78 5.03 -6.76
C ALA A 17 -10.98 3.79 -6.34
N VAL A 18 -11.10 2.71 -7.09
CA VAL A 18 -10.08 1.65 -7.08
C VAL A 18 -8.80 2.31 -7.58
N CYS A 19 -7.89 2.61 -6.65
CA CYS A 19 -6.50 2.84 -7.00
C CYS A 19 -5.93 1.45 -7.27
N ALA A 20 -5.50 1.18 -8.50
CA ALA A 20 -4.72 -0.01 -8.75
C ALA A 20 -3.42 0.14 -7.96
N GLU A 21 -3.24 -0.69 -6.92
CA GLU A 21 -1.96 -0.73 -6.21
C GLU A 21 -0.91 -1.33 -7.16
N ASP A 22 0.24 -0.67 -7.27
CA ASP A 22 1.34 -1.16 -8.09
C ASP A 22 1.78 -2.54 -7.56
N TYR A 23 1.71 -3.57 -8.41
CA TYR A 23 2.21 -4.89 -8.06
C TYR A 23 3.74 -4.90 -8.05
N LEU A 24 4.33 -5.08 -6.86
CA LEU A 24 5.77 -4.93 -6.63
C LEU A 24 6.61 -6.18 -7.01
N SER A 25 5.96 -7.29 -7.36
CA SER A 25 6.58 -8.59 -7.68
C SER A 25 7.49 -9.14 -6.57
N PRO A 26 6.95 -9.51 -5.39
CA PRO A 26 7.73 -10.19 -4.36
C PRO A 26 8.27 -11.53 -4.89
N SER A 27 9.59 -11.67 -4.96
CA SER A 27 10.29 -12.83 -5.55
C SER A 27 10.90 -13.77 -4.50
N ALA A 28 11.29 -13.23 -3.35
CA ALA A 28 11.86 -13.97 -2.22
C ALA A 28 11.49 -13.32 -0.89
N VAL A 29 11.38 -14.14 0.15
CA VAL A 29 11.11 -13.70 1.53
C VAL A 29 12.00 -14.47 2.49
N VAL A 30 12.67 -13.76 3.40
CA VAL A 30 13.45 -14.37 4.48
C VAL A 30 13.18 -13.67 5.80
N ALA A 31 12.99 -14.45 6.86
CA ALA A 31 12.85 -13.91 8.20
C ALA A 31 14.21 -13.48 8.76
N ASP A 32 14.22 -12.42 9.56
CA ASP A 32 15.36 -12.06 10.39
C ASP A 32 15.64 -13.14 11.46
N LYS A 33 16.81 -13.04 12.12
CA LYS A 33 17.28 -14.03 13.09
C LYS A 33 16.25 -14.33 14.20
N ASP A 34 15.55 -13.33 14.68
CA ASP A 34 14.59 -13.44 15.78
C ASP A 34 13.15 -13.65 15.28
N GLY A 35 12.95 -13.67 13.95
CA GLY A 35 11.66 -13.92 13.32
C GLY A 35 10.64 -12.79 13.47
N GLN A 36 11.09 -11.59 13.85
CA GLN A 36 10.21 -10.42 14.07
C GLN A 36 10.03 -9.57 12.81
N LYS A 37 10.98 -9.69 11.87
CA LYS A 37 10.96 -8.94 10.60
C LYS A 37 11.12 -9.88 9.41
N LEU A 38 10.59 -9.46 8.28
CA LEU A 38 10.78 -10.10 6.98
C LEU A 38 11.56 -9.17 6.06
N TRP A 39 12.52 -9.73 5.34
CA TRP A 39 13.16 -9.11 4.19
C TRP A 39 12.50 -9.66 2.93
N ILE A 40 11.98 -8.78 2.09
CA ILE A 40 11.23 -9.13 0.89
C ILE A 40 11.93 -8.52 -0.31
N ALA A 41 12.36 -9.34 -1.26
CA ALA A 41 12.86 -8.87 -2.55
C ALA A 41 11.69 -8.56 -3.48
N GLU A 42 11.62 -7.33 -4.01
CA GLU A 42 10.54 -6.84 -4.85
C GLU A 42 11.08 -6.48 -6.24
N SER A 43 10.96 -7.43 -7.19
CA SER A 43 11.66 -7.34 -8.47
C SER A 43 11.15 -6.20 -9.36
N THR A 44 9.84 -5.93 -9.43
CA THR A 44 9.31 -4.82 -10.24
C THR A 44 9.69 -3.46 -9.65
N ALA A 45 9.84 -3.39 -8.33
CA ALA A 45 10.14 -2.16 -7.61
C ALA A 45 11.64 -1.91 -7.43
N GLU A 46 12.52 -2.81 -7.89
CA GLU A 46 13.98 -2.73 -7.77
C GLU A 46 14.42 -2.40 -6.33
N GLN A 47 13.80 -3.06 -5.35
CA GLN A 47 14.05 -2.79 -3.93
C GLN A 47 13.93 -4.04 -3.06
N VAL A 48 14.44 -3.90 -1.83
CA VAL A 48 14.19 -4.83 -0.74
C VAL A 48 13.40 -4.13 0.35
N ALA A 49 12.25 -4.67 0.74
CA ALA A 49 11.44 -4.16 1.83
C ALA A 49 11.78 -4.85 3.15
N LEU A 50 11.88 -4.08 4.22
CA LEU A 50 11.92 -4.55 5.60
C LEU A 50 10.51 -4.42 6.19
N PHE A 51 9.86 -5.55 6.42
CA PHE A 51 8.50 -5.64 6.93
C PHE A 51 8.50 -6.08 8.39
N ASP A 52 7.83 -5.33 9.26
CA ASP A 52 7.61 -5.67 10.66
C ASP A 52 6.33 -6.48 10.82
N ILE A 53 6.46 -7.68 11.40
CA ILE A 53 5.35 -8.63 11.53
C ILE A 53 4.34 -8.18 12.59
N ALA A 54 4.80 -7.57 13.68
CA ALA A 54 3.94 -7.20 14.80
C ALA A 54 2.95 -6.09 14.42
N THR A 55 3.42 -5.11 13.64
CA THR A 55 2.63 -3.96 13.19
C THR A 55 1.99 -4.18 11.83
N GLY A 56 2.47 -5.15 11.05
CA GLY A 56 1.99 -5.44 9.71
C GLY A 56 2.38 -4.35 8.70
N LYS A 57 3.54 -3.72 8.86
CA LYS A 57 3.96 -2.55 8.06
C LYS A 57 5.37 -2.72 7.50
N VAL A 58 5.60 -2.11 6.35
CA VAL A 58 6.95 -1.88 5.83
C VAL A 58 7.60 -0.76 6.64
N GLU A 59 8.66 -1.07 7.37
CA GLU A 59 9.45 -0.10 8.14
C GLU A 59 10.41 0.68 7.24
N LYS A 60 10.93 0.01 6.19
CA LYS A 60 11.95 0.56 5.30
C LYS A 60 11.93 -0.11 3.94
N THR A 61 12.28 0.65 2.91
CA THR A 61 12.63 0.13 1.58
C THR A 61 14.09 0.49 1.27
N LEU A 62 14.78 -0.43 0.61
CA LEU A 62 16.17 -0.30 0.19
C LEU A 62 16.25 -0.47 -1.31
N SER A 63 16.49 0.62 -2.05
CA SER A 63 16.68 0.55 -3.50
C SER A 63 17.95 -0.24 -3.83
N VAL A 64 17.85 -1.07 -4.86
CA VAL A 64 18.97 -1.83 -5.43
C VAL A 64 19.09 -1.51 -6.93
N PRO A 65 20.30 -1.56 -7.52
CA PRO A 65 20.51 -1.10 -8.89
C PRO A 65 19.96 -2.03 -9.98
N LEU A 66 19.56 -3.27 -9.63
CA LEU A 66 19.01 -4.29 -10.52
C LEU A 66 18.03 -5.18 -9.74
N ASN A 67 17.23 -5.99 -10.45
CA ASN A 67 16.26 -6.91 -9.88
C ASN A 67 16.87 -7.84 -8.80
N PRO A 68 16.40 -7.77 -7.54
CA PRO A 68 16.81 -8.65 -6.46
C PRO A 68 16.16 -10.04 -6.53
#